data_AF-A0A4Q6G052-F1
#
_entry.id   AF-A0A4Q6G052-F1
#
_cell.length_a   1.000
_cell.length_b   1.000
_cell.length_c   1.000
_cell.angle_alpha   90.00
_cell.angle_beta   90.00
_cell.angle_gamma   90.00
#
_symmetry.space_group_name_H-M   'P 1'
#
loop_
_entity.id
_entity.type
_entity.pdbx_description
1 polymer ?
#
loop_
_entity_poly.entity_id
_entity_poly.type
_entity_poly.pdbx_seq_one_letter_code
_entity_poly.pdbx_strand_id
1 'polypeptide(L)'
;MQKRSCFVLILPLFLLCCEKKPAKLISTSSSQSSNLDPTTDSGSDSEKGAGNAENEMEGEKASEPAKSVPEPDKPSAPESAEMKEPTPEPDLSIKAPFDKWTWINVPGAVCRDGSPADIAVNWHSNSSKILMHLEGGWACWNKASCGMNPSNIGAKNDPSPAGHWDRKSAKNPFADYNYVSVRNCTG
;
A
#
# COMPACT_ATOMS: atom_id res chain seq x y z
N MET A 1 77.76 15.57 -21.62
CA MET A 1 76.74 14.84 -20.82
C MET A 1 75.39 15.29 -21.35
N GLN A 2 74.73 14.54 -22.22
CA GLN A 2 73.70 13.55 -21.90
C GLN A 2 73.59 12.57 -23.09
N LYS A 3 73.71 11.27 -22.83
CA LYS A 3 73.76 10.22 -23.87
C LYS A 3 72.38 9.99 -24.47
N ARG A 4 72.34 9.90 -25.80
CA ARG A 4 71.20 9.43 -26.61
C ARG A 4 71.08 7.92 -26.44
N SER A 5 69.92 7.42 -26.03
CA SER A 5 69.58 6.00 -26.09
C SER A 5 68.51 5.80 -27.17
N CYS A 6 68.93 5.26 -28.32
CA CYS A 6 68.04 4.64 -29.29
C CYS A 6 67.66 3.26 -28.76
N PHE A 7 66.39 3.05 -28.40
CA PHE A 7 65.84 1.70 -28.27
C PHE A 7 65.07 1.40 -29.55
N VAL A 8 65.66 0.51 -30.36
CA VAL A 8 65.04 -0.12 -31.52
C VAL A 8 64.05 -1.15 -30.98
N LEU A 9 62.76 -0.95 -31.22
CA LEU A 9 61.74 -1.99 -31.06
C LEU A 9 61.11 -2.27 -32.41
N ILE A 10 61.30 -3.52 -32.82
CA ILE A 10 60.89 -4.12 -34.08
C ILE A 10 59.37 -4.28 -34.09
N LEU A 11 58.72 -3.69 -35.09
CA LEU A 11 57.30 -3.86 -35.39
C LEU A 11 57.16 -4.97 -36.45
N PRO A 12 56.44 -6.08 -36.20
CA PRO A 12 55.98 -6.92 -37.28
C PRO A 12 54.62 -6.43 -37.77
N LEU A 13 54.64 -6.01 -39.03
CA LEU A 13 53.53 -5.77 -39.91
C LEU A 13 52.73 -7.08 -40.11
N PHE A 14 51.50 -7.15 -39.59
CA PHE A 14 50.48 -8.05 -40.12
C PHE A 14 49.23 -7.24 -40.46
N LEU A 15 49.10 -7.03 -41.78
CA LEU A 15 47.90 -6.65 -42.51
C LEU A 15 46.74 -7.61 -42.21
N LEU A 16 45.54 -7.10 -41.88
CA LEU A 16 44.39 -6.96 -42.80
C LEU A 16 43.06 -6.86 -42.02
N CYS A 17 42.17 -6.01 -42.55
CA CYS A 17 40.89 -5.51 -42.08
C CYS A 17 39.86 -6.52 -41.53
N CYS A 18 39.12 -6.12 -40.48
CA CYS A 18 37.65 -6.10 -40.45
C CYS A 18 37.13 -5.43 -39.16
N GLU A 19 36.65 -4.18 -39.28
CA GLU A 19 35.69 -3.61 -38.33
C GLU A 19 34.36 -4.37 -38.42
N LYS A 20 33.85 -4.87 -37.29
CA LYS A 20 32.43 -5.21 -37.15
C LYS A 20 31.89 -4.71 -35.81
N LYS A 21 31.12 -3.62 -35.88
CA LYS A 21 30.18 -3.18 -34.84
C LYS A 21 29.14 -4.29 -34.58
N PRO A 22 28.80 -4.61 -33.33
CA PRO A 22 27.62 -5.41 -33.05
C PRO A 22 26.35 -4.55 -33.14
N ALA A 23 25.35 -5.10 -33.84
CA ALA A 23 24.07 -4.50 -34.14
C ALA A 23 23.18 -4.35 -32.89
N LYS A 24 22.47 -3.22 -32.85
CA LYS A 24 21.40 -2.90 -31.91
C LYS A 24 20.19 -3.77 -32.24
N LEU A 25 19.92 -4.78 -31.41
CA LEU A 25 18.72 -5.61 -31.51
C LEU A 25 17.49 -4.78 -31.11
N ILE A 26 16.64 -4.55 -32.10
CA ILE A 26 15.28 -4.03 -31.94
C ILE A 26 14.43 -5.25 -31.57
N SER A 27 14.03 -5.35 -30.30
CA SER A 27 13.08 -6.38 -29.87
C SER A 27 11.67 -5.92 -30.24
N THR A 28 11.12 -6.54 -31.27
CA THR A 28 9.72 -6.46 -31.66
C THR A 28 8.88 -7.21 -30.62
N SER A 29 7.98 -6.49 -29.94
CA SER A 29 6.91 -7.05 -29.11
C SER A 29 5.95 -7.83 -30.00
N SER A 30 6.01 -9.16 -29.97
CA SER A 30 5.03 -10.03 -30.59
C SER A 30 3.86 -10.22 -29.64
N SER A 31 2.71 -9.64 -29.99
CA SER A 31 1.43 -9.88 -29.34
C SER A 31 0.91 -11.25 -29.78
N GLN A 32 0.85 -12.21 -28.88
CA GLN A 32 0.05 -13.42 -29.08
C GLN A 32 -0.84 -13.63 -27.86
N SER A 33 -2.09 -13.21 -28.07
CA SER A 33 -3.26 -13.59 -27.30
C SER A 33 -3.58 -15.05 -27.61
N SER A 34 -3.74 -15.88 -26.59
CA SER A 34 -4.44 -17.15 -26.71
C SER A 34 -5.48 -17.21 -25.60
N ASN A 35 -6.72 -16.90 -25.98
CA ASN A 35 -7.91 -17.23 -25.21
C ASN A 35 -8.08 -18.75 -25.24
N LEU A 36 -8.19 -19.37 -24.06
CA LEU A 36 -8.75 -20.70 -23.90
C LEU A 36 -9.76 -20.64 -22.75
N ASP A 37 -11.02 -20.84 -23.11
CA ASP A 37 -12.16 -21.06 -22.22
C ASP A 37 -11.98 -22.33 -21.37
N PRO A 38 -12.42 -22.35 -20.10
CA PRO A 38 -12.61 -23.58 -19.37
C PRO A 38 -14.09 -23.97 -19.35
N THR A 39 -14.44 -25.02 -20.08
CA THR A 39 -15.64 -25.82 -19.82
C THR A 39 -15.24 -27.29 -19.79
N THR A 40 -15.21 -27.86 -18.59
CA THR A 40 -15.61 -29.25 -18.36
C THR A 40 -16.02 -29.39 -16.89
N ASP A 41 -17.34 -29.42 -16.73
CA ASP A 41 -18.08 -30.11 -15.70
C ASP A 41 -17.82 -31.62 -15.79
N SER A 42 -17.62 -32.28 -14.64
CA SER A 42 -17.90 -33.70 -14.42
C SER A 42 -17.76 -33.99 -12.93
N GLY A 43 -18.89 -34.07 -12.25
CA GLY A 43 -19.01 -34.69 -10.94
C GLY A 43 -18.77 -36.20 -10.98
N SER A 44 -18.41 -36.74 -9.82
CA SER A 44 -18.75 -38.11 -9.44
C SER A 44 -18.76 -38.19 -7.92
N ASP A 45 -19.97 -38.34 -7.38
CA ASP A 45 -20.25 -38.78 -6.02
C ASP A 45 -19.72 -40.20 -5.76
N SER A 46 -19.37 -40.49 -4.50
CA SER A 46 -19.86 -41.68 -3.78
C SER A 46 -19.44 -41.67 -2.30
N GLU A 47 -20.45 -41.85 -1.46
CA GLU A 47 -20.50 -41.86 0.00
C GLU A 47 -19.83 -43.06 0.69
N LYS A 48 -19.47 -42.87 1.97
CA LYS A 48 -19.95 -43.61 3.17
C LYS A 48 -19.25 -43.02 4.40
N GLY A 49 -19.95 -42.40 5.35
CA GLY A 49 -20.80 -43.02 6.39
C GLY A 49 -19.95 -43.28 7.64
N ALA A 50 -20.33 -43.06 8.90
CA ALA A 50 -21.53 -42.60 9.58
C ALA A 50 -21.12 -42.26 11.02
N GLY A 51 -21.90 -41.45 11.75
CA GLY A 51 -21.73 -41.27 13.20
C GLY A 51 -22.53 -40.10 13.78
N ASN A 52 -23.84 -40.29 13.96
CA ASN A 52 -24.70 -39.44 14.79
C ASN A 52 -24.57 -39.85 16.26
N ALA A 53 -24.65 -38.89 17.18
CA ALA A 53 -25.43 -39.00 18.41
C ALA A 53 -25.59 -37.62 19.05
N GLU A 54 -26.83 -37.32 19.40
CA GLU A 54 -27.38 -36.06 19.87
C GLU A 54 -27.06 -35.77 21.35
N ASN A 55 -27.22 -34.51 21.74
CA ASN A 55 -27.91 -34.18 22.98
C ASN A 55 -28.44 -32.74 22.91
N GLU A 56 -29.76 -32.64 22.75
CA GLU A 56 -30.58 -31.50 23.10
C GLU A 56 -30.75 -31.46 24.62
N MET A 57 -30.81 -30.27 25.23
CA MET A 57 -31.83 -30.03 26.27
C MET A 57 -32.11 -28.54 26.44
N GLU A 58 -33.40 -28.26 26.36
CA GLU A 58 -34.13 -27.01 26.44
C GLU A 58 -34.05 -26.32 27.80
N GLY A 59 -34.50 -25.06 27.86
CA GLY A 59 -34.87 -24.46 29.15
C GLY A 59 -35.14 -22.97 29.10
N GLU A 60 -36.26 -22.57 28.50
CA GLU A 60 -36.92 -21.28 28.73
C GLU A 60 -37.11 -21.00 30.23
N LYS A 61 -36.95 -19.74 30.67
CA LYS A 61 -38.01 -19.15 31.48
C LYS A 61 -38.08 -17.63 31.46
N ALA A 62 -39.32 -17.21 31.32
CA ALA A 62 -39.87 -15.88 31.19
C ALA A 62 -39.65 -14.93 32.37
N SER A 63 -39.73 -13.66 31.98
CA SER A 63 -40.20 -12.47 32.69
C SER A 63 -41.16 -12.66 33.88
N GLU A 64 -40.93 -11.90 34.95
CA GLU A 64 -41.85 -10.92 35.60
C GLU A 64 -41.32 -10.51 37.00
N PRO A 65 -41.80 -9.43 37.66
CA PRO A 65 -42.54 -8.26 37.20
C PRO A 65 -41.88 -6.94 37.63
N ALA A 66 -42.26 -5.84 36.97
CA ALA A 66 -41.98 -4.48 37.42
C ALA A 66 -42.79 -4.18 38.70
N LYS A 67 -42.10 -3.81 39.79
CA LYS A 67 -42.71 -3.20 40.97
C LYS A 67 -42.53 -1.69 40.93
N SER A 68 -43.64 -1.01 41.21
CA SER A 68 -43.87 0.41 41.27
C SER A 68 -43.02 1.16 42.31
N VAL A 69 -42.42 2.24 41.82
CA VAL A 69 -42.01 3.56 42.39
C VAL A 69 -42.29 3.82 43.88
N PRO A 70 -41.32 4.44 44.58
CA PRO A 70 -41.57 5.77 45.14
C PRO A 70 -40.52 6.79 44.67
N GLU A 71 -40.99 7.98 44.27
CA GLU A 71 -40.20 9.18 43.99
C GLU A 71 -40.11 9.98 45.29
N PRO A 72 -38.93 10.05 45.90
CA PRO A 72 -38.36 11.35 46.28
C PRO A 72 -36.81 11.30 46.09
N ASP A 73 -36.08 12.33 45.72
CA ASP A 73 -36.20 13.76 45.95
C ASP A 73 -35.77 14.51 44.70
N LYS A 74 -36.40 15.66 44.46
CA LYS A 74 -35.95 16.67 43.50
C LYS A 74 -34.44 16.89 43.66
N PRO A 75 -33.59 16.55 42.69
CA PRO A 75 -32.19 16.92 42.74
C PRO A 75 -32.13 18.45 42.72
N SER A 76 -31.55 19.04 43.77
CA SER A 76 -31.10 20.44 43.72
C SER A 76 -30.26 20.60 42.46
N ALA A 77 -30.61 21.62 41.67
CA ALA A 77 -29.95 21.94 40.42
C ALA A 77 -28.43 21.86 40.61
N PRO A 78 -27.68 21.15 39.74
CA PRO A 78 -26.24 21.25 39.77
C PRO A 78 -25.89 22.71 39.52
N GLU A 79 -25.22 23.27 40.51
CA GLU A 79 -24.45 24.50 40.44
C GLU A 79 -23.76 24.56 39.07
N SER A 80 -24.09 25.62 38.33
CA SER A 80 -23.50 26.06 37.08
C SER A 80 -22.33 25.19 36.64
N ALA A 81 -22.57 24.25 35.73
CA ALA A 81 -21.51 23.52 35.06
C ALA A 81 -20.58 24.55 34.42
N GLU A 82 -19.45 24.80 35.06
CA GLU A 82 -18.39 25.64 34.56
C GLU A 82 -17.97 25.04 33.22
N MET A 83 -18.25 25.78 32.15
CA MET A 83 -17.95 25.40 30.78
C MET A 83 -16.43 25.46 30.66
N LYS A 84 -15.76 24.34 30.96
CA LYS A 84 -14.31 24.20 30.84
C LYS A 84 -13.92 24.65 29.43
N GLU A 85 -13.05 25.65 29.34
CA GLU A 85 -12.55 26.14 28.06
C GLU A 85 -12.12 24.94 27.18
N PRO A 86 -12.52 24.91 25.91
CA PRO A 86 -12.12 23.84 25.02
C PRO A 86 -10.60 23.85 24.90
N THR A 87 -9.97 22.75 25.32
CA THR A 87 -8.57 22.49 25.02
C THR A 87 -8.37 22.68 23.51
N PRO A 88 -7.41 23.50 23.05
CA PRO A 88 -7.19 23.68 21.63
C PRO A 88 -6.90 22.32 20.99
N GLU A 89 -7.71 21.95 20.00
CA GLU A 89 -7.49 20.72 19.24
C GLU A 89 -6.11 20.79 18.56
N PRO A 90 -5.34 19.68 18.56
CA PRO A 90 -4.06 19.66 17.88
C PRO A 90 -4.26 19.98 16.39
N ASP A 91 -3.43 20.85 15.83
CA ASP A 91 -3.40 21.10 14.39
C ASP A 91 -2.93 19.81 13.67
N LEU A 92 -3.89 19.06 13.12
CA LEU A 92 -3.64 17.84 12.35
C LEU A 92 -3.27 18.12 10.89
N SER A 93 -3.05 19.39 10.50
CA SER A 93 -2.74 19.73 9.12
C SER A 93 -1.34 19.27 8.71
N ILE A 94 -1.29 18.51 7.62
CA ILE A 94 -0.04 18.00 7.05
C ILE A 94 0.62 19.09 6.22
N LYS A 95 1.74 19.65 6.71
CA LYS A 95 2.54 20.64 5.98
C LYS A 95 3.53 19.94 5.04
N ALA A 96 3.44 20.22 3.74
CA ALA A 96 4.41 19.76 2.75
C ALA A 96 4.52 20.77 1.58
N PRO A 97 5.67 20.84 0.90
CA PRO A 97 5.82 21.66 -0.30
C PRO A 97 4.88 21.22 -1.42
N PHE A 98 4.38 22.18 -2.19
CA PHE A 98 3.57 21.90 -3.37
C PHE A 98 4.37 21.19 -4.46
N ASP A 99 3.68 20.31 -5.19
CA ASP A 99 4.14 19.53 -6.33
C ASP A 99 5.39 18.69 -6.06
N LYS A 100 5.64 18.34 -4.79
CA LYS A 100 6.73 17.49 -4.34
C LYS A 100 6.20 16.40 -3.41
N TRP A 101 6.68 15.18 -3.61
CA TRP A 101 6.39 14.08 -2.69
C TRP A 101 7.07 14.33 -1.34
N THR A 102 6.29 14.16 -0.27
CA THR A 102 6.76 14.27 1.10
C THR A 102 6.21 13.09 1.90
N TRP A 103 7.09 12.43 2.64
CA TRP A 103 6.74 11.32 3.50
C TRP A 103 6.37 11.82 4.89
N ILE A 104 5.19 11.44 5.35
CA ILE A 104 4.60 11.90 6.60
C ILE A 104 4.39 10.68 7.47
N ASN A 105 4.99 10.72 8.66
CA ASN A 105 4.71 9.73 9.68
C ASN A 105 3.31 9.93 10.24
N VAL A 106 2.57 8.82 10.41
CA VAL A 106 1.26 8.83 11.05
C VAL A 106 1.44 8.34 12.49
N PRO A 107 1.39 9.22 13.49
CA PRO A 107 1.65 8.83 14.88
C PRO A 107 0.74 7.69 15.33
N GLY A 108 1.34 6.63 15.90
CA GLY A 108 0.64 5.45 16.38
C GLY A 108 0.25 4.43 15.30
N ALA A 109 0.37 4.76 14.01
CA ALA A 109 0.20 3.77 12.96
C ALA A 109 1.46 2.93 12.80
N VAL A 110 1.28 1.61 12.74
CA VAL A 110 2.39 0.65 12.65
C VAL A 110 2.14 -0.38 11.55
N CYS A 111 3.23 -0.84 10.94
CA CYS A 111 3.25 -1.98 10.04
C CYS A 111 3.21 -3.30 10.80
N ARG A 112 3.15 -4.44 10.09
CA ARG A 112 3.03 -5.77 10.69
C ARG A 112 4.18 -6.13 11.63
N ASP A 113 5.37 -5.58 11.41
CA ASP A 113 6.53 -5.77 12.28
C ASP A 113 6.65 -4.74 13.42
N GLY A 114 5.68 -3.84 13.58
CA GLY A 114 5.68 -2.79 14.59
C GLY A 114 6.47 -1.54 14.19
N SER A 115 7.12 -1.51 13.02
CA SER A 115 7.74 -0.29 12.51
C SER A 115 6.68 0.80 12.20
N PRO A 116 7.04 2.09 12.24
CA PRO A 116 6.07 3.15 11.95
C PRO A 116 5.54 3.07 10.52
N ALA A 117 4.23 3.25 10.36
CA ALA A 117 3.60 3.40 9.06
C ALA A 117 3.60 4.88 8.64
N ASP A 118 3.77 5.11 7.34
CA ASP A 118 3.85 6.43 6.75
C ASP A 118 2.93 6.55 5.53
N ILE A 119 2.56 7.78 5.21
CA ILE A 119 1.90 8.14 3.94
C ILE A 119 2.80 9.05 3.13
N ALA A 120 2.66 9.02 1.81
CA ALA A 120 3.30 9.98 0.92
C ALA A 120 2.24 10.97 0.41
N VAL A 121 2.52 12.27 0.53
CA VAL A 121 1.63 13.34 0.05
C VAL A 121 2.31 14.17 -1.03
N ASN A 122 1.52 14.68 -1.97
CA ASN A 122 1.95 15.66 -2.97
C ASN A 122 0.83 16.67 -3.17
N TRP A 123 0.95 17.82 -2.50
CA TRP A 123 -0.05 18.89 -2.51
C TRP A 123 0.00 19.70 -3.80
N HIS A 124 -1.15 20.16 -4.26
CA HIS A 124 -1.26 21.09 -5.38
C HIS A 124 -1.88 22.40 -4.88
N SER A 125 -1.23 23.53 -5.15
CA SER A 125 -1.56 24.83 -4.53
C SER A 125 -2.97 25.34 -4.83
N ASN A 126 -3.56 24.92 -5.96
CA ASN A 126 -4.85 25.39 -6.45
C ASN A 126 -5.92 24.28 -6.43
N SER A 127 -5.79 23.29 -5.55
CA SER A 127 -6.71 22.15 -5.49
C SER A 127 -7.25 21.89 -4.10
N SER A 128 -8.55 21.66 -4.00
CA SER A 128 -9.21 21.10 -2.82
C SER A 128 -9.60 19.63 -2.99
N LYS A 129 -9.33 19.04 -4.17
CA LYS A 129 -9.67 17.64 -4.47
C LYS A 129 -8.53 16.74 -4.04
N ILE A 130 -8.83 15.53 -3.58
CA ILE A 130 -7.84 14.54 -3.15
C ILE A 130 -8.05 13.24 -3.93
N LEU A 131 -6.97 12.71 -4.50
CA LEU A 131 -6.87 11.32 -4.90
C LEU A 131 -6.10 10.58 -3.81
N MET A 132 -6.76 9.64 -3.14
CA MET A 132 -6.14 8.74 -2.19
C MET A 132 -5.94 7.37 -2.85
N HIS A 133 -4.69 6.95 -2.94
CA HIS A 133 -4.32 5.62 -3.43
C HIS A 133 -3.96 4.73 -2.26
N LEU A 134 -4.58 3.55 -2.20
CA LEU A 134 -4.18 2.47 -1.32
C LEU A 134 -3.39 1.48 -2.17
N GLU A 135 -2.11 1.35 -1.91
CA GLU A 135 -1.26 0.42 -2.64
C GLU A 135 -1.76 -1.02 -2.43
N GLY A 136 -1.77 -1.80 -3.51
CA GLY A 136 -1.96 -3.25 -3.38
C GLY A 136 -0.71 -3.94 -2.84
N GLY A 137 -0.70 -5.26 -2.84
CA GLY A 137 0.50 -6.03 -2.52
C GLY A 137 0.22 -7.30 -1.73
N TRP A 138 -0.63 -8.16 -2.30
CA TRP A 138 -1.08 -9.42 -1.69
C TRP A 138 -1.61 -9.25 -0.25
N ALA A 139 -1.96 -10.37 0.36
CA ALA A 139 -2.37 -10.45 1.76
C ALA A 139 -1.75 -11.73 2.36
N CYS A 140 -1.68 -11.83 3.68
CA CYS A 140 -1.24 -13.04 4.36
C CYS A 140 -2.17 -13.42 5.52
N TRP A 141 -2.38 -14.72 5.74
CA TRP A 141 -3.35 -15.24 6.71
C TRP A 141 -2.79 -16.38 7.57
N ASN A 142 -1.52 -16.74 7.38
CA ASN A 142 -0.82 -17.73 8.19
C ASN A 142 0.70 -17.46 8.18
N LYS A 143 1.44 -18.14 9.06
CA LYS A 143 2.88 -17.95 9.22
C LYS A 143 3.67 -18.13 7.93
N ALA A 144 3.32 -19.11 7.09
CA ALA A 144 4.02 -19.37 5.83
C ALA A 144 3.81 -18.21 4.84
N SER A 145 2.55 -17.83 4.58
CA SER A 145 2.22 -16.71 3.71
C SER A 145 2.80 -15.37 4.20
N CYS A 146 2.77 -15.12 5.51
CA CYS A 146 3.34 -13.89 6.08
C CYS A 146 4.87 -13.87 6.06
N GLY A 147 5.52 -15.04 6.01
CA GLY A 147 6.97 -15.13 5.79
C GLY A 147 7.39 -14.76 4.36
N MET A 148 6.45 -14.79 3.41
CA MET A 148 6.69 -14.44 2.00
C MET A 148 6.23 -13.01 1.65
N ASN A 149 5.29 -12.43 2.40
CA ASN A 149 4.83 -11.07 2.18
C ASN A 149 5.69 -10.06 2.96
N PRO A 150 6.00 -8.86 2.43
CA PRO A 150 6.71 -7.83 3.20
C PRO A 150 6.00 -7.48 4.51
N SER A 151 6.76 -7.22 5.57
CA SER A 151 6.22 -6.85 6.89
C SER A 151 6.19 -5.35 7.17
N ASN A 152 6.80 -4.55 6.28
CA ASN A 152 6.93 -3.11 6.37
C ASN A 152 7.00 -2.47 4.96
N ILE A 153 7.02 -1.14 4.91
CA ILE A 153 7.04 -0.34 3.65
C ILE A 153 8.37 -0.46 2.89
N GLY A 154 9.44 -0.90 3.55
CA GLY A 154 10.80 -0.91 3.01
C GLY A 154 11.34 0.49 2.74
N ALA A 155 12.00 0.68 1.59
CA ALA A 155 12.53 1.97 1.19
C ALA A 155 11.40 2.94 0.75
N LYS A 156 11.53 4.20 1.20
CA LYS A 156 10.63 5.30 0.83
C LYS A 156 10.94 5.79 -0.58
N ASN A 157 10.28 5.18 -1.56
CA ASN A 157 10.41 5.56 -2.97
C ASN A 157 9.17 6.35 -3.40
N ASP A 158 9.39 7.55 -3.92
CA ASP A 158 8.32 8.36 -4.47
C ASP A 158 7.61 7.63 -5.61
N PRO A 159 6.28 7.78 -5.73
CA PRO A 159 5.55 7.27 -6.88
C PRO A 159 6.13 7.76 -8.20
N SER A 160 6.40 6.81 -9.11
CA SER A 160 6.87 7.10 -10.47
C SER A 160 5.87 8.02 -11.19
N PRO A 161 6.32 8.99 -12.01
CA PRO A 161 5.46 9.91 -12.74
C PRO A 161 4.81 9.21 -13.94
N ALA A 162 3.90 8.28 -13.68
CA ALA A 162 3.20 7.47 -14.66
C ALA A 162 1.74 7.23 -14.24
N GLY A 163 0.88 6.97 -15.22
CA GLY A 163 -0.54 6.72 -14.96
C GLY A 163 -1.21 7.90 -14.25
N HIS A 164 -1.91 7.63 -13.14
CA HIS A 164 -2.59 8.64 -12.35
C HIS A 164 -1.63 9.55 -11.56
N TRP A 165 -0.34 9.21 -11.49
CA TRP A 165 0.68 10.06 -10.86
C TRP A 165 1.29 11.08 -11.81
N ASP A 166 1.13 10.89 -13.13
CA ASP A 166 1.68 11.82 -14.12
C ASP A 166 0.79 13.07 -14.23
N ARG A 167 1.20 14.15 -13.57
CA ARG A 167 0.52 15.46 -13.66
C ARG A 167 0.61 16.10 -15.05
N LYS A 168 1.55 15.67 -15.90
CA LYS A 168 1.75 16.25 -17.25
C LYS A 168 0.90 15.55 -18.31
N SER A 169 0.32 14.40 -17.98
CA SER A 169 -0.50 13.64 -18.90
C SER A 169 -1.90 14.26 -19.03
N ALA A 170 -2.27 14.67 -20.24
CA ALA A 170 -3.64 15.09 -20.56
C ALA A 170 -4.67 13.95 -20.40
N LYS A 171 -4.22 12.69 -20.28
CA LYS A 171 -5.08 11.52 -20.03
C LYS A 171 -5.32 11.26 -18.55
N ASN A 172 -4.62 11.97 -17.65
CA ASN A 172 -4.79 11.80 -16.22
C ASN A 172 -5.94 12.72 -15.74
N PRO A 173 -7.12 12.17 -15.40
CA PRO A 173 -8.24 12.99 -14.91
C PRO A 173 -7.99 13.56 -13.50
N PHE A 174 -6.91 13.14 -12.84
CA PHE A 174 -6.53 13.58 -11.50
C PHE A 174 -5.32 14.51 -11.51
N ALA A 175 -4.84 14.95 -12.69
CA ALA A 175 -3.59 15.71 -12.82
C ALA A 175 -3.51 16.97 -11.92
N ASP A 176 -4.66 17.59 -11.63
CA ASP A 176 -4.82 18.78 -10.77
C ASP A 176 -5.19 18.45 -9.31
N TYR A 177 -5.25 17.18 -8.91
CA TYR A 177 -5.65 16.78 -7.55
C TYR A 177 -4.45 16.87 -6.59
N ASN A 178 -4.76 16.99 -5.31
CA ASN A 178 -3.82 16.60 -4.26
C ASN A 178 -3.68 15.08 -4.25
N TYR A 179 -2.46 14.58 -4.07
CA TYR A 179 -2.21 13.14 -4.01
C TYR A 179 -1.86 12.71 -2.60
N VAL A 180 -2.47 11.60 -2.17
CA VAL A 180 -2.11 10.86 -0.98
C VAL A 180 -1.91 9.39 -1.37
N SER A 181 -0.77 8.82 -1.01
CA SER A 181 -0.47 7.41 -1.23
C SER A 181 -0.22 6.72 0.11
N VAL A 182 -1.00 5.67 0.37
CA VAL A 182 -0.87 4.81 1.54
C VAL A 182 -0.21 3.51 1.07
N ARG A 183 1.00 3.24 1.57
CA ARG A 183 1.76 2.04 1.21
C ARG A 183 1.21 0.83 1.98
N ASN A 184 1.13 -0.32 1.32
CA ASN A 184 0.72 -1.55 2.00
C ASN A 184 1.87 -2.08 2.86
N CYS A 185 1.64 -2.22 4.15
CA CYS A 185 2.59 -2.84 5.07
C CYS A 185 1.95 -3.65 6.20
N THR A 186 0.63 -3.82 6.15
CA THR A 186 -0.12 -4.57 7.16
C THR A 186 -0.23 -6.04 6.82
N GLY A 187 0.02 -6.39 5.55
CA GLY A 187 0.42 -7.73 5.19
C GLY A 187 -0.68 -8.64 4.71
#